data_AF-A0A2D9CGF8-F1
#
_entry.id   AF-A0A2D9CGF8-F1
#
_cell.length_a   1.000
_cell.length_b   1.000
_cell.length_c   1.000
_cell.angle_alpha   90.00
_cell.angle_beta   90.00
_cell.angle_gamma   90.00
#
_symmetry.space_group_name_H-M   'P 1'
#
loop_
_entity.id
_entity.type
_entity.pdbx_description
1 polymer ?
#
loop_
_entity_poly.entity_id
_entity_poly.type
_entity_poly.pdbx_seq_one_letter_code
_entity_poly.pdbx_strand_id
1 'polypeptide(L)'
;MGILDNIAAILGRNQSFERKEAPQVHISGPTYSGTKKDGFKQFAQEGYKENAIVYRCVNEIANGAASIPFCVYQGDIKLEAHPLISLLARPNPLQAGVEYFQSLYSYLLLSGNSYALQSDVNGAPRELHILRPDRIEIEPSSTAIPKSYKYKLGQEVVKTYPA
;
A
#
# COMPACT_ATOMS: atom_id res chain seq x y z
N MET A 1 -79.40 -35.90 19.33
CA MET A 1 -78.60 -34.65 19.23
C MET A 1 -78.14 -34.29 20.64
N GLY A 2 -77.02 -34.72 21.20
CA GLY A 2 -75.84 -35.41 20.72
C GLY A 2 -74.72 -35.00 21.67
N ILE A 3 -74.52 -35.76 22.75
CA ILE A 3 -73.46 -35.65 23.79
C ILE A 3 -72.01 -35.56 23.25
N LEU A 4 -71.85 -35.63 21.93
CA LEU A 4 -70.59 -35.49 21.20
C LEU A 4 -70.23 -34.02 20.89
N ASP A 5 -71.21 -33.09 20.88
CA ASP A 5 -70.94 -31.66 20.62
C ASP A 5 -70.17 -30.97 21.77
N ASN A 6 -70.30 -31.48 23.00
CA ASN A 6 -69.57 -30.93 24.15
C ASN A 6 -68.12 -31.43 24.26
N ILE A 7 -67.74 -32.49 23.54
CA ILE A 7 -66.36 -32.99 23.52
C ILE A 7 -65.51 -32.13 22.55
N ALA A 8 -66.09 -31.71 21.44
CA ALA A 8 -65.44 -30.80 20.48
C ALA A 8 -65.16 -29.41 21.08
N ALA A 9 -66.01 -28.92 21.99
CA ALA A 9 -65.82 -27.66 22.69
C ALA A 9 -64.69 -27.69 23.75
N ILE A 10 -64.35 -28.88 24.27
CA ILE A 10 -63.28 -29.06 25.27
C ILE A 10 -61.92 -29.29 24.61
N LEU A 11 -61.88 -29.90 23.42
CA LEU A 11 -60.63 -30.16 22.67
C LEU A 11 -60.23 -29.03 21.70
N GLY A 12 -61.11 -28.08 21.41
CA GLY A 12 -60.88 -26.99 20.45
C GLY A 12 -60.25 -25.72 21.02
N ARG A 13 -59.63 -25.77 22.21
CA ARG A 13 -58.93 -24.60 22.76
C ARG A 13 -57.58 -24.50 22.06
N ASN A 14 -57.42 -23.47 21.21
CA ASN A 14 -56.16 -23.00 20.65
C ASN A 14 -55.04 -23.04 21.71
N GLN A 15 -54.29 -24.14 21.78
CA GLN A 15 -53.04 -24.19 22.49
C GLN A 15 -51.99 -23.80 21.46
N SER A 16 -51.62 -22.52 21.47
CA SER A 16 -50.39 -22.08 20.84
C SER A 16 -49.25 -22.85 21.48
N PHE A 17 -48.63 -23.76 20.72
CA PHE A 17 -47.41 -24.43 21.15
C PHE A 17 -46.32 -23.37 21.32
N GLU A 18 -46.01 -23.01 22.57
CA GLU A 18 -44.89 -22.13 22.87
C GLU A 18 -43.58 -22.86 22.51
N ARG A 19 -42.94 -22.37 21.45
CA ARG A 19 -41.65 -22.86 21.01
C ARG A 19 -40.59 -22.34 21.98
N LYS A 20 -40.14 -23.20 22.88
CA LYS A 20 -39.08 -22.89 23.84
C LYS A 20 -37.81 -22.51 23.07
N GLU A 21 -37.38 -21.26 23.17
CA GLU A 21 -36.14 -20.83 22.52
C GLU A 21 -34.94 -21.55 23.15
N ALA A 22 -33.97 -21.91 22.31
CA ALA A 22 -32.76 -22.59 22.76
C ALA A 22 -31.97 -21.70 23.72
N PRO A 23 -31.27 -22.28 24.72
CA PRO A 23 -30.49 -21.50 25.67
C PRO A 23 -29.43 -20.67 24.93
N GLN A 24 -29.52 -19.34 25.05
CA GLN A 24 -28.51 -18.44 24.54
C GLN A 24 -27.29 -18.48 25.46
N VAL A 25 -26.19 -19.02 24.95
CA VAL A 25 -24.92 -19.05 25.69
C VAL A 25 -24.15 -17.78 25.35
N HIS A 26 -24.13 -16.83 26.28
CA HIS A 26 -23.29 -15.65 26.19
C HIS A 26 -21.86 -16.01 26.59
N ILE A 27 -20.97 -16.12 25.60
CA ILE A 27 -19.53 -16.28 25.84
C ILE A 27 -18.91 -14.89 25.93
N SER A 28 -18.56 -14.46 27.15
CA SER A 28 -17.70 -13.30 27.38
C SER A 28 -16.28 -13.80 27.61
N GLY A 29 -15.48 -13.84 26.53
CA GLY A 29 -14.03 -14.01 26.60
C GLY A 29 -13.35 -12.66 26.35
N PRO A 30 -12.10 -12.45 26.83
CA PRO A 30 -11.34 -11.25 26.49
C PRO A 30 -11.20 -11.20 24.96
N THR A 31 -11.89 -10.25 24.34
CA THR A 31 -11.76 -9.98 22.92
C THR A 31 -10.44 -9.25 22.74
N TYR A 32 -9.35 -9.98 22.53
CA TYR A 32 -8.16 -9.40 21.91
C TYR A 32 -8.49 -9.10 20.44
N SER A 33 -9.34 -8.10 20.22
CA SER A 33 -9.47 -7.43 18.94
C SER A 33 -8.29 -6.45 18.81
N GLY A 34 -7.08 -7.01 18.75
CA GLY A 34 -5.98 -6.30 18.14
C GLY A 34 -6.30 -6.26 16.66
N THR A 35 -6.98 -5.21 16.21
CA THR A 35 -6.94 -4.87 14.78
C THR A 35 -5.46 -4.64 14.48
N LYS A 36 -4.79 -5.67 13.94
CA LYS A 36 -3.43 -5.51 13.44
C LYS A 36 -3.50 -4.39 12.42
N LYS A 37 -2.89 -3.26 12.76
CA LYS A 37 -2.83 -2.12 11.87
C LYS A 37 -1.64 -2.36 10.94
N ASP A 38 -1.82 -3.30 10.03
CA ASP A 38 -0.80 -3.72 9.08
C ASP A 38 -0.79 -2.70 7.92
N GLY A 39 0.04 -1.67 8.05
CA GLY A 39 0.12 -0.61 7.05
C GLY A 39 1.47 0.10 7.06
N PHE A 40 1.94 0.51 5.88
CA PHE A 40 3.23 1.18 5.71
C PHE A 40 3.43 2.33 6.69
N LYS A 41 2.41 3.17 6.91
CA LYS A 41 2.51 4.34 7.79
C LYS A 41 2.81 3.96 9.24
N GLN A 42 2.24 2.86 9.75
CA GLN A 42 2.57 2.38 11.10
C GLN A 42 3.96 1.79 11.16
N PHE A 43 4.31 0.89 10.23
CA PHE A 43 5.64 0.27 10.21
C PHE A 43 6.77 1.30 10.02
N ALA A 44 6.55 2.35 9.22
CA ALA A 44 7.50 3.44 9.10
C ALA A 44 7.59 4.29 10.39
N GLN A 45 6.48 4.48 11.12
CA GLN A 45 6.48 5.24 12.37
C GLN A 45 7.20 4.46 13.49
N GLU A 46 6.74 3.24 13.78
CA GLU A 46 7.30 2.40 14.85
C GLU A 46 8.69 1.87 14.49
N GLY A 47 8.83 1.36 13.26
CA GLY A 47 10.04 0.70 12.79
C GLY A 47 11.15 1.66 12.40
N TYR A 48 10.88 2.77 11.72
CA TYR A 48 11.93 3.66 11.23
C TYR A 48 12.07 4.95 12.06
N LYS A 49 10.97 5.59 12.44
CA LYS A 49 11.03 6.89 13.12
C LYS A 49 11.27 6.78 14.63
N GLU A 50 10.72 5.76 15.28
CA GLU A 50 10.84 5.55 16.73
C GLU A 50 12.02 4.65 17.12
N ASN A 51 12.56 3.86 16.19
CA ASN A 51 13.70 2.98 16.43
C ASN A 51 14.99 3.52 15.79
N ALA A 52 15.91 3.99 16.63
CA ALA A 52 17.19 4.56 16.20
C ALA A 52 18.10 3.58 15.44
N ILE A 53 18.01 2.27 15.73
CA ILE A 53 18.84 1.25 15.07
C ILE A 53 18.40 1.10 13.61
N VAL A 54 17.10 0.93 13.39
CA VAL A 54 16.54 0.81 12.03
C VAL A 54 16.74 2.11 11.26
N TYR A 55 16.53 3.27 11.91
CA TYR A 55 16.83 4.58 11.33
C TYR A 55 18.28 4.61 10.80
N ARG A 56 19.25 4.21 11.63
CA ARG A 56 20.67 4.21 11.22
C ARG A 56 20.92 3.23 10.09
N CYS A 57 20.42 2.00 10.17
CA CYS A 57 20.63 0.97 9.14
C CYS A 57 20.11 1.41 7.77
N VAL A 58 18.88 1.93 7.71
CA VAL A 58 18.27 2.38 6.45
C VAL A 58 19.04 3.56 5.87
N ASN A 59 19.39 4.56 6.70
CA ASN A 59 20.15 5.71 6.22
C ASN A 59 21.56 5.35 5.78
N GLU A 60 22.26 4.45 6.48
CA GLU A 60 23.60 4.02 6.07
C GLU A 60 23.58 3.32 4.71
N ILE A 61 22.62 2.40 4.50
CA ILE A 61 22.49 1.70 3.21
C ILE A 61 22.11 2.70 2.11
N ALA A 62 21.12 3.56 2.36
CA ALA A 62 20.65 4.53 1.38
C ALA A 62 21.73 5.56 1.01
N ASN A 63 22.47 6.07 1.99
CA ASN A 63 23.58 7.01 1.78
C ASN A 63 24.75 6.35 1.05
N GLY A 64 25.13 5.13 1.47
CA GLY A 64 26.19 4.37 0.82
C GLY A 64 25.87 4.12 -0.65
N ALA A 65 24.67 3.63 -0.95
CA ALA A 65 24.23 3.37 -2.32
C ALA A 65 24.14 4.65 -3.16
N ALA A 66 23.57 5.73 -2.62
CA ALA A 66 23.42 7.00 -3.34
C ALA A 66 24.75 7.75 -3.58
N SER A 67 25.81 7.40 -2.84
CA SER A 67 27.14 8.00 -3.02
C SER A 67 27.87 7.50 -4.26
N ILE A 68 27.42 6.40 -4.86
CA ILE A 68 28.08 5.78 -6.01
C ILE A 68 27.64 6.48 -7.29
N PRO A 69 28.56 7.09 -8.06
CA PRO A 69 28.21 7.78 -9.29
C PRO A 69 27.84 6.78 -10.39
N PHE A 70 26.80 7.11 -11.16
CA PHE A 70 26.43 6.36 -12.35
C PHE A 70 27.39 6.68 -13.52
N CYS A 71 27.75 5.63 -14.27
CA CYS A 71 28.50 5.76 -15.51
C CYS A 71 27.61 5.29 -16.67
N VAL A 72 27.64 6.00 -17.80
CA VAL A 72 26.89 5.64 -19.01
C VAL A 72 27.87 5.12 -20.05
N TYR A 73 27.51 3.99 -20.65
CA TYR A 73 28.32 3.33 -21.68
C TYR A 73 27.49 3.13 -22.95
N GLN A 74 28.16 3.24 -24.10
CA GLN A 74 27.62 2.82 -25.39
C GLN A 74 28.53 1.73 -25.95
N GLY A 75 28.11 0.47 -25.81
CA GLY A 75 29.02 -0.67 -25.99
C GLY A 75 30.14 -0.60 -24.95
N ASP A 76 31.39 -0.71 -25.41
CA ASP A 76 32.58 -0.66 -24.54
C ASP A 76 33.08 0.77 -24.28
N ILE A 77 32.45 1.80 -24.86
CA ILE A 77 32.88 3.19 -24.75
C ILE A 77 32.14 3.86 -23.60
N LYS A 78 32.90 4.32 -22.60
CA LYS A 78 32.37 5.19 -21.54
C LYS A 78 32.07 6.57 -22.11
N LEU A 79 30.82 7.02 -21.95
CA LEU A 79 30.40 8.36 -22.32
C LEU A 79 30.65 9.30 -21.14
N GLU A 80 31.50 10.32 -21.33
CA GLU A 80 31.74 11.34 -20.29
C GLU A 80 30.63 12.42 -20.26
N ALA A 81 29.95 12.63 -21.39
CA ALA A 81 28.84 13.55 -21.50
C ALA A 81 27.66 12.85 -22.16
N HIS A 82 26.55 12.73 -21.44
CA HIS A 82 25.29 12.19 -21.94
C HIS A 82 24.12 12.80 -21.18
N PRO A 83 22.96 13.08 -21.82
CA PRO A 83 21.79 13.65 -21.12
C PRO A 83 21.34 12.85 -19.89
N LEU A 84 21.51 11.53 -19.90
CA LEU A 84 21.22 10.67 -18.74
C LEU A 84 22.13 10.97 -17.54
N ILE A 85 23.42 11.26 -17.76
CA ILE A 85 24.34 11.61 -16.66
C ILE A 85 23.85 12.88 -15.98
N SER A 86 23.51 13.90 -16.79
CA SER A 86 22.97 15.16 -16.28
C SER A 86 21.63 14.98 -15.57
N LEU A 87 20.74 14.14 -16.12
CA LEU A 87 19.44 13.82 -15.52
C LEU A 87 19.62 13.11 -14.17
N LEU A 88 20.47 12.09 -14.08
CA LEU A 88 20.68 11.36 -12.83
C LEU A 88 21.40 12.20 -11.77
N ALA A 89 22.29 13.11 -12.19
CA ALA A 89 22.95 14.04 -11.29
C ALA A 89 22.00 15.11 -10.73
N ARG A 90 20.99 15.54 -11.51
CA ARG A 90 19.96 16.48 -11.09
C ARG A 90 18.57 16.03 -11.60
N PRO A 91 17.91 15.09 -10.91
CA PRO A 91 16.68 14.45 -11.37
C PRO A 91 15.50 15.40 -11.48
N ASN A 92 15.43 16.41 -10.62
CA ASN A 92 14.39 17.44 -10.68
C ASN A 92 14.94 18.77 -10.11
N PRO A 93 14.22 19.89 -10.27
CA PRO A 93 14.69 21.19 -9.76
C PRO A 93 14.81 21.26 -8.24
N LEU A 94 14.09 20.41 -7.50
CA LEU A 94 13.94 20.44 -6.06
C LEU A 94 14.99 19.62 -5.30
N GLN A 95 15.60 18.63 -5.95
CA GLN A 95 16.48 17.66 -5.32
C GLN A 95 17.78 17.47 -6.12
N ALA A 96 18.90 17.32 -5.41
CA ALA A 96 20.12 16.79 -6.01
C ALA A 96 20.00 15.28 -6.27
N GLY A 97 20.83 14.73 -7.16
CA GLY A 97 20.83 13.29 -7.47
C GLY A 97 20.99 12.41 -6.24
N VAL A 98 21.92 12.75 -5.34
CA VAL A 98 22.14 12.00 -4.10
C VAL A 98 20.88 11.95 -3.24
N GLU A 99 20.19 13.08 -3.06
CA GLU A 99 18.96 13.17 -2.25
C GLU A 99 17.81 12.38 -2.86
N TYR A 100 17.69 12.43 -4.19
CA TYR A 100 16.71 11.64 -4.94
C TYR A 100 16.94 10.14 -4.74
N PHE A 101 18.18 9.67 -4.90
CA PHE A 101 18.51 8.26 -4.75
C PHE A 101 18.43 7.79 -3.29
N GLN A 102 18.82 8.62 -2.32
CA GLN A 102 18.59 8.34 -0.89
C GLN A 102 17.10 8.10 -0.61
N SER A 103 16.23 8.94 -1.17
CA SER A 103 14.77 8.79 -1.04
C SER A 103 14.27 7.53 -1.73
N LEU A 104 14.76 7.25 -2.93
CA LEU A 104 14.41 6.06 -3.72
C LEU A 104 14.75 4.77 -2.98
N TYR A 105 15.97 4.65 -2.45
CA TYR A 105 16.43 3.49 -1.71
C TYR A 105 15.73 3.37 -0.36
N SER A 106 15.48 4.49 0.33
CA SER A 106 14.76 4.50 1.59
C SER A 106 13.33 3.99 1.42
N TYR A 107 12.60 4.40 0.37
CA TYR A 107 11.27 3.85 0.08
C TYR A 107 11.30 2.36 -0.24
N LEU A 108 12.30 1.91 -1.00
CA LEU A 108 12.47 0.49 -1.29
C LEU A 108 12.69 -0.32 -0.01
N LEU A 109 13.58 0.12 0.88
CA LEU A 109 13.90 -0.57 2.12
C LEU A 109 12.73 -0.57 3.13
N LEU A 110 11.94 0.50 3.16
CA LEU A 110 10.85 0.64 4.12
C LEU A 110 9.52 0.02 3.65
N SER A 111 9.24 0.04 2.35
CA SER A 111 7.95 -0.40 1.79
C SER A 111 8.03 -1.62 0.87
N GLY A 112 9.24 -2.07 0.52
CA GLY A 112 9.49 -3.08 -0.50
C GLY A 112 9.29 -2.56 -1.93
N ASN A 113 8.88 -1.30 -2.12
CA ASN A 113 8.60 -0.72 -3.43
C ASN A 113 9.15 0.72 -3.53
N SER A 114 9.39 1.17 -4.75
CA SER A 114 9.77 2.55 -5.03
C SER A 114 9.32 2.92 -6.43
N TYR A 115 8.83 4.14 -6.60
CA TYR A 115 8.19 4.57 -7.84
C TYR A 115 8.80 5.89 -8.31
N ALA A 116 9.37 5.87 -9.51
CA ALA A 116 9.93 7.03 -10.17
C ALA A 116 9.00 7.48 -11.30
N LEU A 117 8.42 8.67 -11.17
CA LEU A 117 7.61 9.29 -12.21
C LEU A 117 8.51 10.08 -13.15
N GLN A 118 8.52 9.68 -14.42
CA GLN A 118 9.16 10.45 -15.48
C GLN A 118 8.27 11.59 -15.95
N SER A 119 8.88 12.77 -16.17
CA SER A 119 8.35 13.80 -17.06
C SER A 119 9.27 13.96 -18.27
N ASP A 120 8.68 13.98 -19.45
CA ASP A 120 9.40 14.12 -20.71
C ASP A 120 9.13 15.46 -21.41
N VAL A 121 10.06 15.86 -22.26
CA VAL A 121 9.88 16.94 -23.23
C VAL A 121 10.31 16.40 -24.58
N ASN A 122 9.39 16.39 -25.56
CA ASN A 122 9.61 15.82 -26.89
C ASN A 122 10.11 14.36 -26.85
N GLY A 123 9.56 13.54 -25.94
CA GLY A 123 9.92 12.11 -25.84
C GLY A 123 11.26 11.82 -25.15
N ALA A 124 12.00 12.85 -24.72
CA ALA A 124 13.21 12.68 -23.92
C ALA A 124 12.92 12.94 -22.42
N PRO A 125 13.29 12.04 -21.50
CA PRO A 125 13.11 12.26 -20.07
C PRO A 125 13.90 13.49 -19.61
N ARG A 126 13.20 14.42 -18.95
CA ARG A 126 13.78 15.66 -18.42
C ARG A 126 13.76 15.73 -16.91
N GLU A 127 12.76 15.13 -16.29
CA GLU A 127 12.66 15.11 -14.84
C GLU A 127 12.22 13.74 -14.34
N LEU A 128 12.67 13.41 -13.13
CA LEU A 128 12.24 12.24 -12.36
C LEU A 128 11.77 12.71 -10.98
N HIS A 129 10.56 12.28 -10.62
CA HIS A 129 9.93 12.61 -9.34
C HIS A 129 9.66 11.33 -8.58
N ILE A 130 10.07 11.28 -7.31
CA ILE A 130 9.81 10.12 -6.47
C ILE A 130 8.36 10.17 -5.95
N LEU A 131 7.61 9.08 -6.15
CA LEU A 131 6.26 8.95 -5.62
C LEU A 131 6.29 8.12 -4.34
N ARG A 132 5.52 8.59 -3.35
CA ARG A 132 5.32 7.89 -2.09
C ARG A 132 4.62 6.54 -2.31
N PRO A 133 5.25 5.39 -1.95
CA PRO A 133 4.68 4.07 -2.18
C PRO A 133 3.34 3.85 -1.48
N ASP A 134 3.14 4.43 -0.28
CA ASP A 134 1.90 4.32 0.48
C ASP A 134 0.68 4.96 -0.19
N ARG A 135 0.91 5.76 -1.23
CA ARG A 135 -0.11 6.44 -2.02
C ARG A 135 -0.32 5.80 -3.38
N ILE A 136 0.38 4.72 -3.71
CA ILE A 136 0.23 4.02 -4.98
C ILE A 136 -0.63 2.78 -4.78
N GLU A 137 -1.67 2.66 -5.60
CA GLU A 137 -2.47 1.46 -5.75
C GLU A 137 -2.25 0.90 -7.16
N ILE A 138 -1.84 -0.37 -7.24
CA ILE A 138 -1.59 -1.02 -8.52
C ILE A 138 -2.91 -1.57 -9.06
N GLU A 139 -3.29 -1.17 -10.26
CA GLU A 139 -4.42 -1.76 -10.99
C GLU A 139 -3.93 -2.98 -11.78
N PRO A 140 -4.38 -4.20 -11.45
CA PRO A 140 -3.96 -5.39 -12.16
C PRO A 140 -4.49 -5.40 -13.60
N SER A 141 -3.76 -6.02 -14.52
CA SER A 141 -4.26 -6.35 -15.86
C SER A 141 -4.61 -7.83 -15.97
N SER A 142 -5.11 -8.26 -17.14
CA SER A 142 -5.28 -9.68 -17.46
C SER A 142 -3.95 -10.40 -17.76
N THR A 143 -2.83 -9.67 -17.76
CA THR A 143 -1.47 -10.19 -18.01
C THR A 143 -0.61 -10.07 -16.76
N ALA A 144 0.65 -10.52 -16.85
CA ALA A 144 1.63 -10.37 -15.76
C ALA A 144 2.08 -8.93 -15.50
N ILE A 145 1.78 -7.99 -16.41
CA ILE A 145 2.15 -6.58 -16.28
C ILE A 145 0.97 -5.81 -15.68
N PRO A 146 1.17 -4.87 -14.73
CA PRO A 146 0.11 -3.99 -14.26
C PRO A 146 -0.58 -3.24 -15.41
N LYS A 147 -1.84 -2.86 -15.23
CA LYS A 147 -2.56 -2.00 -16.19
C LYS A 147 -2.24 -0.53 -15.95
N SER A 148 -2.27 -0.11 -14.69
CA SER A 148 -2.03 1.27 -14.28
C SER A 148 -1.61 1.37 -12.82
N TYR A 149 -1.09 2.53 -12.43
CA TYR A 149 -0.75 2.91 -11.07
C TYR A 149 -1.60 4.12 -10.66
N LYS A 150 -2.44 3.99 -9.64
CA LYS A 150 -3.31 5.04 -9.13
C LYS A 150 -2.63 5.74 -7.95
N TYR A 151 -2.40 7.04 -8.07
CA TYR A 151 -1.89 7.87 -6.97
C TYR A 151 -3.04 8.48 -6.18
N LYS A 152 -3.09 8.13 -4.88
CA LYS A 152 -4.20 8.45 -3.98
C LYS A 152 -3.79 9.45 -2.89
N LEU A 153 -4.67 10.39 -2.61
CA LEU A 153 -4.61 11.24 -1.43
C LEU A 153 -5.82 10.93 -0.55
N GLY A 154 -5.60 10.15 0.51
CA GLY A 154 -6.70 9.61 1.31
C GLY A 154 -7.51 8.59 0.51
N GLN A 155 -8.80 8.86 0.29
CA GLN A 155 -9.69 8.00 -0.49
C GLN A 155 -9.81 8.41 -1.96
N GLU A 156 -9.33 9.60 -2.33
CA GLU A 156 -9.46 10.14 -3.68
C GLU A 156 -8.28 9.73 -4.56
N VAL A 157 -8.57 9.30 -5.79
CA VAL A 157 -7.57 9.06 -6.83
C VAL A 157 -7.30 10.37 -7.54
N VAL A 158 -6.12 10.95 -7.32
CA VAL A 158 -5.72 12.24 -7.89
C VAL A 158 -5.24 12.07 -9.32
N LYS A 159 -4.51 10.98 -9.59
CA LYS A 159 -3.96 10.71 -10.92
C LYS A 159 -3.79 9.21 -11.14
N THR A 160 -3.96 8.78 -12.38
CA THR A 160 -3.71 7.42 -12.82
C THR A 160 -2.62 7.45 -13.88
N TYR A 161 -1.58 6.66 -13.68
CA TYR A 161 -0.46 6.52 -14.60
C TYR A 161 -0.57 5.16 -15.31
N PRO A 162 -0.53 5.10 -16.66
CA PRO A 162 -0.46 3.83 -17.35
C PRO A 162 0.86 3.12 -17.02
N ALA A 163 0.86 1.79 -17.07
CA ALA A 163 2.07 0.98 -16.94
C ALA A 163 2.90 0.99 -18.24
#